data_AF-W3A2L8-F1
#
_entry.id   AF-W3A2L8-F1
#
_cell.length_a   1.000
_cell.length_b   1.000
_cell.length_c   1.000
_cell.angle_alpha   90.00
_cell.angle_beta   90.00
_cell.angle_gamma   90.00
#
_symmetry.space_group_name_H-M   'P 1'
#
loop_
_entity.id
_entity.type
_entity.pdbx_description
1 polymer ?
#
loop_
_entity_poly.entity_id
_entity_poly.type
_entity_poly.pdbx_seq_one_letter_code
_entity_poly.pdbx_strand_id
1 'polypeptide(L)' 'MANELKRENIAAFLLDPGMVYTNMPLSSYESEGVKVVAEMANLIGKATMTDTGKLMDHNGTVLPW' A
#
# COMPACT_ATOMS: atom_id res chain seq x y z
N MET A 1 -16.66 3.23 6.33
CA MET A 1 -15.44 3.95 6.73
C MET A 1 -14.72 4.65 5.56
N ALA A 2 -14.05 3.97 4.62
CA ALA A 2 -13.27 4.68 3.58
C ALA A 2 -14.09 5.70 2.73
N ASN A 3 -15.36 5.39 2.41
CA ASN A 3 -16.22 6.31 1.66
C ASN A 3 -16.70 7.53 2.46
N GLU A 4 -16.70 7.48 3.80
CA GLU A 4 -17.10 8.61 4.65
C GLU A 4 -16.06 9.73 4.60
N LEU A 5 -14.77 9.35 4.60
CA LEU A 5 -13.62 10.25 4.53
C LEU A 5 -13.52 11.04 3.20
N LYS A 6 -14.22 10.58 2.15
CA LYS A 6 -14.29 11.32 0.88
C LYS A 6 -14.88 12.72 1.04
N ARG A 7 -15.82 12.90 1.98
CA ARG A 7 -16.44 14.21 2.26
C ARG A 7 -15.47 15.21 2.89
N GLU A 8 -14.42 14.70 3.53
CA GLU A 8 -13.35 15.48 4.15
C GLU A 8 -12.15 15.64 3.21
N ASN A 9 -12.28 15.16 1.96
CA ASN A 9 -11.21 15.15 0.97
C ASN A 9 -9.96 14.39 1.43
N ILE A 10 -10.17 13.32 2.21
CA ILE A 10 -9.11 12.41 2.68
C ILE A 10 -9.18 11.12 1.85
N ALA A 11 -8.10 10.82 1.13
CA ALA A 11 -7.93 9.55 0.46
C ALA A 11 -7.49 8.48 1.46
N ALA A 12 -8.17 7.34 1.49
CA ALA A 12 -7.86 6.24 2.39
C ALA A 12 -7.82 4.90 1.64
N PHE A 13 -6.67 4.24 1.64
CA PHE A 13 -6.42 2.99 0.92
C PHE A 13 -5.48 2.11 1.75
N LEU A 14 -5.38 0.83 1.38
CA LEU A 14 -4.49 -0.12 2.02
C LEU A 14 -3.33 -0.47 1.09
N LEU A 15 -2.15 -0.62 1.68
CA LEU A 15 -0.96 -1.10 1.00
C LEU A 15 -0.51 -2.42 1.62
N ASP A 16 -0.36 -3.43 0.78
CA ASP A 16 0.33 -4.67 1.11
C ASP A 16 1.82 -4.51 0.76
N PRO A 17 2.74 -4.56 1.75
CA PRO A 17 4.17 -4.50 1.49
C PRO A 17 4.73 -5.80 0.89
N GLY A 18 3.94 -6.87 0.85
CA GLY A 18 4.39 -8.21 0.49
C GLY A 18 5.35 -8.82 1.51
N MET A 19 6.13 -9.82 1.08
CA MET A 19 7.10 -10.51 1.94
C MET A 19 8.44 -9.77 1.99
N VAL A 20 8.57 -8.85 2.94
CA VAL A 20 9.73 -7.96 3.08
C VAL A 20 10.74 -8.49 4.09
N TYR A 21 12.05 -8.37 3.78
CA TYR A 21 13.12 -8.68 4.73
C TYR A 21 13.07 -7.75 5.96
N THR A 22 12.42 -8.21 7.02
CA THR A 22 12.29 -7.55 8.33
C THR A 22 12.31 -8.62 9.42
N ASN A 23 12.20 -8.21 10.69
CA ASN A 23 12.13 -9.16 11.81
C ASN A 23 10.75 -9.82 11.95
N MET A 24 9.77 -9.48 11.10
CA MET A 24 8.42 -10.01 11.17
C MET A 24 8.27 -11.38 10.46
N PRO A 25 8.70 -11.57 9.19
CA PRO A 25 8.64 -12.89 8.58
C PRO A 25 9.73 -13.81 9.17
N LEU A 26 9.32 -15.02 9.57
CA LEU A 26 10.15 -15.95 10.33
C LEU A 26 11.11 -16.81 9.47
N SER A 27 10.94 -16.86 8.14
CA SER A 27 11.67 -17.83 7.32
C SER A 27 11.90 -17.46 5.85
N SER A 28 11.24 -16.44 5.29
CA SER A 28 11.40 -16.08 3.88
C SER A 28 11.09 -14.61 3.63
N TYR A 29 11.76 -14.05 2.63
CA TYR A 29 11.50 -12.73 2.09
C TYR A 29 11.72 -12.78 0.58
N GLU A 30 10.96 -11.95 -0.13
CA GLU A 30 11.02 -11.85 -1.60
C GLU A 30 11.60 -10.52 -2.04
N SER A 31 11.53 -9.49 -1.18
CA SER A 31 11.96 -8.13 -1.50
C SER A 31 12.76 -7.47 -0.35
N GLU A 32 13.72 -6.64 -0.73
CA GLU A 32 14.46 -5.78 0.20
C GLU A 32 13.60 -4.62 0.71
N GLY A 33 13.64 -4.36 2.02
CA GLY A 33 12.79 -3.32 2.63
C GLY A 33 12.97 -1.92 2.08
N VAL A 34 14.20 -1.53 1.73
CA VAL A 34 14.46 -0.21 1.14
C VAL A 34 13.74 -0.03 -0.20
N LYS A 35 13.73 -1.07 -1.04
CA LYS A 35 13.03 -1.05 -2.33
C LYS A 35 11.52 -0.93 -2.12
N VAL A 36 10.95 -1.76 -1.24
CA VAL A 36 9.51 -1.79 -0.96
C VAL A 36 9.02 -0.44 -0.43
N VAL A 37 9.77 0.17 0.50
CA VAL A 37 9.44 1.51 1.03
C VAL A 37 9.48 2.57 -0.06
N ALA A 38 10.46 2.53 -0.96
CA ALA A 38 10.56 3.49 -2.07
C ALA A 38 9.36 3.36 -3.03
N GLU A 39 8.94 2.13 -3.34
CA GLU A 39 7.80 1.85 -4.21
C GLU A 39 6.48 2.32 -3.55
N MET A 40 6.26 1.98 -2.28
CA MET A 40 5.09 2.45 -1.51
C MET A 40 5.05 3.98 -1.38
N ALA A 41 6.18 4.64 -1.12
CA ALA A 41 6.25 6.11 -1.04
C ALA A 41 5.88 6.76 -2.38
N ASN A 42 6.29 6.18 -3.50
CA ASN A 42 5.93 6.62 -4.84
C ASN A 42 4.43 6.45 -5.13
N LEU A 43 3.81 5.36 -4.65
CA LEU A 43 2.36 5.17 -4.73
C LEU A 43 1.60 6.22 -3.91
N ILE A 44 2.02 6.46 -2.67
CA ILE A 44 1.41 7.49 -1.80
C ILE A 44 1.53 8.87 -2.45
N GLY A 45 2.68 9.20 -3.03
CA GLY A 45 2.91 10.47 -3.73
C GLY A 45 2.06 10.67 -4.99
N LYS A 46 1.50 9.59 -5.55
CA LYS A 46 0.62 9.61 -6.73
C LYS A 46 -0.85 9.34 -6.39
N ALA A 47 -1.16 9.06 -5.12
CA ALA A 47 -2.49 8.66 -4.71
C ALA A 47 -3.51 9.78 -4.93
N THR A 48 -4.69 9.39 -5.38
CA THR A 48 -5.82 10.30 -5.65
C THR A 48 -7.05 9.85 -4.86
N MET A 49 -8.08 10.70 -4.84
CA MET A 49 -9.37 10.33 -4.25
C MET A 49 -10.00 9.09 -4.88
N THR A 50 -9.65 8.77 -6.14
CA THR A 50 -10.15 7.57 -6.83
C THR A 50 -9.57 6.27 -6.29
N ASP A 51 -8.47 6.34 -5.53
CA ASP A 51 -7.82 5.19 -4.92
C ASP A 51 -8.43 4.82 -3.56
N THR A 52 -9.32 5.67 -3.05
CA THR A 52 -10.01 5.43 -1.77
C THR A 52 -10.78 4.10 -1.80
N GLY A 53 -10.50 3.25 -0.82
CA GLY A 53 -11.11 1.92 -0.66
C GLY A 53 -10.46 0.82 -1.49
N LYS A 54 -9.34 1.09 -2.18
CA LYS A 54 -8.54 0.06 -2.84
C LYS A 54 -7.56 -0.59 -1.85
N LEU A 55 -7.29 -1.87 -2.07
CA LEU A 55 -6.13 -2.58 -1.55
C LEU A 55 -5.14 -2.73 -2.69
N MET A 56 -3.89 -2.32 -2.49
CA MET A 56 -2.84 -2.38 -3.50
C MET A 56 -1.59 -3.02 -2.93
N ASP A 57 -0.90 -3.81 -3.75
CA ASP A 57 0.45 -4.29 -3.45
C ASP A 57 1.48 -3.13 -3.58
N HIS A 58 2.67 -3.31 -3.03
CA HIS A 58 3.75 -2.32 -3.02
C HIS A 58 4.18 -1.84 -4.42
N ASN A 59 3.95 -2.67 -5.45
CA ASN A 59 4.19 -2.33 -6.86
C ASN A 59 3.01 -1.61 -7.55
N GLY A 60 1.88 -1.41 -6.86
CA GLY A 60 0.69 -0.73 -7.37
C GLY A 60 -0.38 -1.65 -7.97
N THR A 61 -0.18 -2.97 -7.94
CA THR A 61 -1.20 -3.94 -8.37
C THR A 61 -2.39 -3.89 -7.43
N VAL A 62 -3.60 -3.70 -7.96
CA VAL A 62 -4.83 -3.74 -7.15
C VAL A 62 -5.15 -5.19 -6.80
N LEU A 63 -5.32 -5.45 -5.51
CA LEU A 63 -5.66 -6.77 -4.96
C LEU A 63 -7.17 -6.87 -4.70
N PRO A 64 -7.76 -8.08 -4.78
CA PRO A 64 -9.13 -8.32 -4.34
C PRO A 64 -9.26 -8.19 -2.82
N TRP A 65 -10.47 -7.84 -2.39
CA TRP A 65 -10.88 -7.87 -0.98
C TRP A 65 -11.21 -9.29 -0.52
#